data_AF-E9HDN4-F1
#
_entry.id   AF-E9HDN4-F1
#
_cell.length_a   1.000
_cell.length_b   1.000
_cell.length_c   1.000
_cell.angle_alpha   90.00
_cell.angle_beta   90.00
_cell.angle_gamma   90.00
#
_symmetry.space_group_name_H-M   'P 1'
#
loop_
_entity.id
_entity.type
_entity.pdbx_description
1 polymer ?
#
loop_
_entity_poly.entity_id
_entity_poly.type
_entity_poly.pdbx_seq_one_letter_code
_entity_poly.pdbx_strand_id
1 'polypeptide(L)'
;MAAVNDNNNSTTQFPISTGKTFLYNTLITVLQGQGKTVIAVASTGIASTLLIDGTTYHSQFKIYPPITEVTRSKIVDGSPLANLISSANLIISGEATMKTNHALDAFNFLFQKLEKKN
;
A
#
# COMPACT_ATOMS: atom_id res chain seq x y z
N MET A 1 7.87 27.88 9.38
CA MET A 1 8.21 28.73 8.22
C MET A 1 9.71 28.59 8.01
N ALA A 2 10.16 27.78 7.06
CA ALA A 2 11.56 27.73 6.67
C ALA A 2 11.59 27.96 5.16
N ALA A 3 12.18 29.08 4.75
CA ALA A 3 12.37 29.43 3.35
C ALA A 3 13.82 29.12 2.98
N VAL A 4 14.02 28.18 2.07
CA VAL A 4 15.26 28.06 1.30
C VAL A 4 14.96 28.73 -0.04
N ASN A 5 15.74 29.75 -0.36
CA ASN A 5 15.66 30.52 -1.60
C ASN A 5 16.60 29.88 -2.63
N ASP A 6 16.03 29.24 -3.65
CA ASP A 6 16.78 28.76 -4.82
C ASP A 6 16.10 29.25 -6.10
N ASN A 7 16.89 29.91 -6.95
CA ASN A 7 16.44 30.77 -8.06
C ASN A 7 16.22 29.99 -9.36
N ASN A 8 15.36 28.97 -9.33
CA ASN A 8 14.99 28.17 -10.51
C ASN A 8 13.57 27.60 -10.36
N ASN A 9 12.60 28.51 -10.49
CA ASN A 9 11.25 28.31 -11.06
C ASN A 9 10.58 26.92 -10.98
N SER A 10 10.42 26.35 -9.80
CA SER A 10 9.18 25.63 -9.44
C SER A 10 9.16 25.35 -7.94
N THR A 11 8.62 26.32 -7.18
CA THR A 11 8.34 26.14 -5.76
C THR A 11 7.25 25.08 -5.62
N THR A 12 7.64 23.81 -5.56
CA THR A 12 6.73 22.71 -5.22
C THR A 12 6.42 22.83 -3.74
N GLN A 13 5.35 23.56 -3.45
CA GLN A 13 4.85 23.76 -2.11
C GLN A 13 4.20 22.44 -1.67
N PHE A 14 4.96 21.59 -0.96
CA PHE A 14 4.40 20.37 -0.39
C PHE A 14 3.72 20.72 0.94
N PRO A 15 2.39 20.52 1.09
CA PRO A 15 1.76 20.60 2.39
C PRO A 15 2.48 19.67 3.37
N ILE A 16 2.68 20.08 4.62
CA ILE A 16 3.42 19.32 5.65
C ILE A 16 2.81 17.92 5.91
N SER A 17 1.55 17.68 5.54
CA SER A 17 0.91 16.36 5.53
C SER A 17 1.33 15.45 4.36
N THR A 18 1.90 16.00 3.30
CA THR A 18 2.24 15.36 2.02
C THR A 18 3.62 14.72 2.02
N GLY A 19 4.47 15.02 3.00
CA GLY A 19 5.83 14.46 3.07
C GLY A 19 5.86 12.94 3.16
N LYS A 20 4.86 12.33 3.84
CA LYS A 20 4.72 10.86 3.92
C LYS A 20 4.34 10.27 2.57
N THR A 21 3.34 10.85 1.91
CA THR A 21 2.90 10.43 0.58
C THR A 21 4.01 10.57 -0.45
N PHE A 22 4.73 11.70 -0.42
CA PHE A 22 5.89 11.92 -1.27
C PHE A 22 6.95 10.85 -1.04
N LEU A 23 7.30 10.56 0.22
CA LEU A 23 8.27 9.51 0.55
C LEU A 23 7.82 8.14 0.04
N TYR A 24 6.56 7.76 0.24
CA TYR A 24 6.04 6.49 -0.27
C TYR A 24 6.10 6.43 -1.80
N ASN A 25 5.70 7.51 -2.49
CA ASN A 25 5.75 7.58 -3.94
C ASN A 25 7.18 7.53 -4.47
N THR A 26 8.12 8.24 -3.84
CA THR A 26 9.55 8.14 -4.17
C THR A 26 10.04 6.70 -4.01
N LEU A 27 9.70 6.03 -2.91
CA LEU A 27 10.12 4.65 -2.67
C LEU A 27 9.51 3.68 -3.71
N ILE A 28 8.23 3.84 -4.03
CA ILE A 28 7.53 3.06 -5.07
C ILE A 28 8.27 3.24 -6.40
N THR A 29 8.47 4.48 -6.85
CA THR A 29 9.13 4.78 -8.14
C THR A 29 10.55 4.24 -8.20
N VAL A 30 11.34 4.40 -7.14
CA VAL A 30 12.73 3.93 -7.11
C VAL A 30 12.79 2.40 -7.19
N LEU A 31 11.95 1.68 -6.44
CA LEU A 31 11.94 0.23 -6.43
C LEU A 31 11.37 -0.35 -7.73
N GLN A 32 10.30 0.22 -8.27
CA GLN A 32 9.75 -0.16 -9.57
C GLN A 32 10.77 0.08 -10.69
N GLY A 33 11.52 1.19 -10.64
CA GLY A 33 12.63 1.46 -11.56
C GLY A 33 13.78 0.44 -11.49
N GLN A 34 13.90 -0.30 -10.38
CA GLN A 34 14.81 -1.43 -10.21
C GLN A 34 14.21 -2.78 -10.63
N GLY A 35 13.00 -2.79 -11.21
CA GLY A 35 12.28 -4.02 -11.56
C GLY A 35 11.68 -4.77 -10.36
N LYS A 36 11.61 -4.14 -9.18
CA LYS A 36 10.98 -4.75 -8.00
C LYS A 36 9.47 -4.52 -8.02
N THR A 37 8.74 -5.52 -7.55
CA THR A 37 7.28 -5.44 -7.42
C THR A 37 6.93 -4.77 -6.10
N VAL A 38 6.25 -3.62 -6.17
CA VAL A 38 5.75 -2.89 -5.00
C VAL A 38 4.23 -2.82 -5.07
N ILE A 39 3.56 -3.14 -3.96
CA ILE A 39 2.11 -3.05 -3.85
C ILE A 39 1.77 -1.92 -2.87
N ALA A 40 1.08 -0.90 -3.34
CA ALA A 40 0.62 0.21 -2.52
C ALA A 40 -0.88 0.06 -2.22
N VAL A 41 -1.24 0.01 -0.94
CA VAL A 41 -2.64 -0.10 -0.49
C VAL A 41 -3.03 1.01 0.48
N ALA A 42 -4.29 1.42 0.48
CA ALA A 42 -4.87 2.31 1.48
C ALA A 42 -6.23 1.81 2.00
N SER A 43 -6.78 2.47 3.01
CA SER A 43 -8.09 2.10 3.55
C SER A 43 -9.23 2.64 2.71
N THR A 44 -9.09 3.88 2.23
CA THR A 44 -10.09 4.56 1.41
C THR A 44 -9.61 4.74 -0.03
N GLY A 45 -10.57 4.87 -0.96
CA GLY A 45 -10.26 5.15 -2.36
C GLY A 45 -9.57 6.50 -2.57
N ILE A 46 -9.90 7.49 -1.75
CA ILE A 46 -9.27 8.82 -1.82
C ILE A 46 -7.80 8.73 -1.41
N ALA A 47 -7.52 7.99 -0.34
CA ALA A 47 -6.15 7.80 0.13
C ALA A 47 -5.32 6.93 -0.82
N SER A 48 -5.93 5.95 -1.50
CA SER A 48 -5.21 5.15 -2.49
C SER A 48 -4.78 5.98 -3.70
N THR A 49 -5.59 6.95 -4.13
CA THR A 49 -5.25 7.85 -5.26
C THR A 49 -4.02 8.71 -4.99
N LEU A 50 -3.65 8.92 -3.72
CA LEU A 50 -2.44 9.66 -3.35
C LEU A 50 -1.16 8.82 -3.54
N LEU A 51 -1.29 7.49 -3.61
CA LEU A 51 -0.17 6.58 -3.82
C LEU A 51 -0.07 6.22 -5.31
N ILE A 52 1.15 6.16 -5.85
CA ILE A 52 1.40 5.64 -7.20
C ILE A 52 0.95 4.19 -7.27
N ASP A 53 0.14 3.85 -8.28
CA ASP A 53 -0.51 2.54 -8.44
C ASP A 53 -1.30 2.08 -7.20
N GLY A 54 -1.74 3.04 -6.37
CA GLY A 54 -2.42 2.77 -5.13
C GLY A 54 -3.80 2.18 -5.34
N THR A 55 -4.10 1.12 -4.59
CA THR A 55 -5.43 0.51 -4.53
C THR A 55 -5.95 0.46 -3.09
N THR A 56 -7.20 0.09 -2.88
CA THR A 56 -7.68 -0.15 -1.51
C THR A 56 -7.32 -1.56 -1.08
N TYR A 57 -7.04 -1.79 0.21
CA TYR A 57 -6.83 -3.17 0.67
C TYR A 57 -8.07 -4.05 0.45
N HIS A 58 -9.26 -3.42 0.37
CA HIS A 58 -10.50 -4.10 0.01
C HIS A 58 -10.45 -4.71 -1.39
N SER A 59 -9.97 -3.97 -2.39
CA SER A 59 -9.86 -4.47 -3.76
C SER A 59 -8.60 -5.33 -3.97
N GLN A 60 -7.47 -4.91 -3.39
CA GLN A 60 -6.16 -5.58 -3.55
C GLN A 60 -6.11 -6.94 -2.86
N PHE A 61 -6.62 -7.04 -1.63
CA PHE A 61 -6.58 -8.25 -0.83
C PHE A 61 -7.93 -8.97 -0.76
N LYS A 62 -8.97 -8.46 -1.43
CA LYS A 62 -10.33 -9.05 -1.45
C LYS A 62 -10.88 -9.29 -0.03
N ILE A 63 -10.60 -8.37 0.90
CA ILE A 63 -11.09 -8.37 2.28
C ILE A 63 -12.19 -7.32 2.35
N TYR A 64 -13.45 -7.73 2.45
CA TYR A 64 -14.60 -6.83 2.37
C TYR A 64 -15.23 -6.60 3.75
N PRO A 65 -15.81 -5.40 4.00
CA PRO A 65 -16.59 -5.16 5.21
C PRO A 65 -17.90 -5.98 5.19
N PRO A 66 -18.49 -6.32 6.35
CA PRO A 66 -17.97 -6.03 7.69
C PRO A 66 -16.72 -6.85 8.03
N ILE A 67 -15.70 -6.19 8.62
CA ILE A 67 -14.45 -6.84 9.03
C ILE A 67 -14.59 -7.26 10.49
N THR A 68 -14.61 -8.58 10.72
CA THR A 68 -14.68 -9.21 12.04
C THR A 68 -13.48 -10.14 12.23
N GLU A 69 -13.34 -10.75 13.41
CA GLU A 69 -12.27 -11.71 13.72
C GLU A 69 -12.20 -12.93 12.75
N VAL A 70 -13.31 -13.28 12.12
CA VAL A 70 -13.40 -14.39 11.16
C VAL A 70 -13.27 -13.95 9.71
N THR A 71 -13.18 -12.65 9.42
CA THR A 71 -13.02 -12.15 8.07
C THR A 71 -11.67 -12.60 7.50
N ARG A 72 -11.71 -13.18 6.30
CA ARG A 72 -10.51 -13.64 5.56
C ARG A 72 -10.55 -13.12 4.13
N SER A 73 -9.37 -13.09 3.51
CA SER A 73 -9.25 -12.78 2.08
C SER A 73 -9.96 -13.83 1.22
N LYS A 74 -10.65 -13.36 0.18
CA LYS A 74 -11.25 -14.23 -0.86
C LYS A 74 -10.29 -14.56 -2.02
N ILE A 75 -9.00 -14.26 -1.88
CA ILE A 75 -7.99 -14.60 -2.89
C ILE A 75 -7.84 -16.12 -2.96
N VAL A 76 -7.96 -16.66 -4.17
CA VAL A 76 -7.74 -18.07 -4.46
C VAL A 76 -6.25 -18.33 -4.62
N ASP A 77 -5.78 -19.43 -4.03
CA ASP A 77 -4.37 -19.80 -4.08
C ASP A 77 -3.94 -20.10 -5.52
N GLY A 78 -2.73 -19.65 -5.90
CA GLY A 78 -2.22 -19.80 -7.27
C GLY A 78 -2.89 -18.90 -8.32
N SER A 79 -3.87 -18.08 -7.94
CA SER A 79 -4.40 -17.05 -8.84
C SER A 79 -3.32 -16.02 -9.21
N PRO A 80 -3.46 -15.29 -10.34
CA PRO A 80 -2.50 -14.25 -10.72
C PRO A 80 -2.28 -13.21 -9.63
N LEU A 81 -3.35 -12.84 -8.90
CA LEU A 81 -3.27 -11.91 -7.78
C LEU A 81 -2.53 -12.50 -6.57
N ALA A 82 -2.73 -13.78 -6.27
CA ALA A 82 -1.98 -14.47 -5.22
C ALA A 82 -0.47 -14.51 -5.54
N ASN A 83 -0.12 -14.81 -6.80
CA ASN A 83 1.27 -14.84 -7.25
C ASN A 83 1.89 -13.44 -7.18
N LEU A 84 1.17 -12.40 -7.60
CA LEU A 84 1.61 -11.01 -7.52
C LEU A 84 1.89 -10.57 -6.07
N ILE A 85 1.02 -10.94 -5.12
CA ILE A 85 1.22 -10.62 -3.70
C ILE A 85 2.39 -11.42 -3.12
N SER A 86 2.53 -12.69 -3.48
CA SER A 86 3.63 -13.54 -3.02
C SER A 86 4.98 -13.11 -3.59
N SER A 87 5.02 -12.56 -4.81
CA SER A 87 6.24 -12.04 -5.44
C SER A 87 6.54 -10.58 -5.09
N ALA A 88 5.70 -9.92 -4.28
CA ALA A 88 5.89 -8.53 -3.92
C ALA A 88 7.15 -8.37 -3.06
N ASN A 89 8.02 -7.45 -3.43
CA ASN A 89 9.22 -7.11 -2.67
C ASN A 89 8.92 -6.12 -1.53
N LEU A 90 7.85 -5.33 -1.68
CA LEU A 90 7.40 -4.38 -0.67
C LEU A 90 5.89 -4.18 -0.77
N ILE A 91 5.22 -4.19 0.39
CA ILE A 91 3.81 -3.79 0.52
C ILE A 91 3.77 -2.53 1.39
N ILE A 92 3.32 -1.41 0.81
CA ILE A 92 3.13 -0.14 1.52
C ILE A 92 1.66 0.00 1.86
N SER A 93 1.37 0.32 3.12
CA SER A 93 0.02 0.73 3.50
C SER A 93 -0.03 2.21 3.86
N GLY A 94 -0.75 2.99 3.06
CA GLY A 94 -1.30 4.27 3.49
C GLY A 94 -2.17 4.06 4.73
N GLU A 95 -2.15 5.06 5.63
CA GLU A 95 -3.07 5.13 6.77
C GLU A 95 -3.01 3.92 7.74
N ALA A 96 -1.81 3.41 8.03
CA ALA A 96 -1.64 2.27 8.94
C ALA A 96 -2.39 2.41 10.28
N THR A 97 -2.52 3.64 10.80
CA THR A 97 -3.24 3.97 12.04
C THR A 97 -4.77 3.78 11.94
N MET A 98 -5.35 3.78 10.74
CA MET A 98 -6.81 3.65 10.55
C MET A 98 -7.27 2.19 10.39
N LYS A 99 -6.36 1.22 10.48
CA LYS A 99 -6.69 -0.20 10.36
C LYS A 99 -7.18 -0.76 11.69
N THR A 100 -8.29 -1.49 11.65
CA THR A 100 -8.74 -2.29 12.80
C THR A 100 -7.81 -3.47 13.01
N ASN A 101 -7.71 -3.96 14.26
CA ASN A 101 -6.95 -5.18 14.58
C ASN A 101 -7.39 -6.37 13.70
N HIS A 102 -8.70 -6.52 13.49
CA HIS A 102 -9.24 -7.57 12.63
C HIS A 102 -8.78 -7.46 11.16
N ALA A 103 -8.62 -6.25 10.63
CA ALA A 103 -8.08 -6.08 9.27
C ALA A 103 -6.60 -6.49 9.20
N LEU A 104 -5.82 -6.15 10.24
CA LEU A 104 -4.42 -6.58 10.36
C LEU A 104 -4.29 -8.10 10.48
N ASP A 105 -5.15 -8.74 11.27
CA ASP A 105 -5.19 -10.20 11.42
C ASP A 105 -5.53 -10.88 10.08
N ALA A 106 -6.48 -10.33 9.33
CA ALA A 106 -6.84 -10.83 8.01
C ALA A 106 -5.67 -10.70 7.01
N PHE A 107 -4.88 -9.62 7.06
CA PHE A 107 -3.66 -9.48 6.26
C PHE A 107 -2.59 -10.48 6.67
N ASN A 108 -2.34 -10.61 7.97
CA ASN A 108 -1.35 -11.54 8.51
C ASN A 108 -1.67 -12.99 8.09
N PHE A 109 -2.95 -13.39 8.19
CA PHE A 109 -3.38 -14.70 7.73
C PHE A 109 -3.17 -14.89 6.22
N LEU A 110 -3.53 -13.87 5.41
CA LEU A 110 -3.33 -13.92 3.96
C LEU A 110 -1.85 -14.09 3.60
N PHE A 111 -0.96 -13.28 4.19
CA PHE A 111 0.47 -13.34 3.88
C PHE A 111 1.08 -14.66 4.31
N GLN A 112 0.79 -15.14 5.52
CA GLN A 112 1.24 -16.47 5.96
C GLN A 112 0.71 -17.60 5.06
N LYS A 113 -0.51 -17.49 4.56
CA LYS A 113 -1.08 -18.47 3.63
C LYS A 113 -0.32 -18.50 2.30
N LEU A 114 0.10 -17.34 1.80
CA LEU A 114 0.82 -17.20 0.53
C LEU A 114 2.32 -17.51 0.65
N GLU A 115 2.95 -17.23 1.80
CA GLU A 115 4.38 -17.46 2.04
C GLU A 115 4.75 -18.93 2.23
N LYS A 116 3.86 -19.75 2.82
CA LYS A 116 4.08 -21.19 3.08
C LYS A 116 4.29 -22.05 1.82
N LYS A 117 4.32 -21.47 0.63
CA LYS A 117 4.41 -22.16 -0.66
C LYS A 117 5.79 -22.03 -1.33
N ASN A 118 6.69 -21.21 -0.81
CA ASN A 118 8.06 -21.08 -1.33
C ASN A 118 9.02 -22.03 -0.60
#